data_AF-A0A1H1YF34-F1
#
_entry.id   AF-A0A1H1YF34-F1
#
_cell.length_a   1.000
_cell.length_b   1.000
_cell.length_c   1.000
_cell.angle_alpha   90.00
_cell.angle_beta   90.00
_cell.angle_gamma   90.00
#
_symmetry.space_group_name_H-M   'P 1'
#
loop_
_entity.id
_entity.type
_entity.pdbx_description
1 polymer ?
#
loop_
_entity_poly.entity_id
_entity_poly.type
_entity_poly.pdbx_seq_one_letter_code
_entity_poly.pdbx_strand_id
1 'polypeptide(L)'
;MKHLKPLNQKAQLLDQAAAEDRVEDVIAMSAVAGCTATTDPGWEIDAFGGVASLCQPMESDLYGCSDPCWWPAQVPDMMSTYPDWNKDAQASAEDWRNLGTVFPKDQ
;
A
#
# COMPACT_ATOMS: atom_id res chain seq x y z
N MET A 1 26.85 -18.28 -19.27
CA MET A 1 26.03 -19.48 -19.59
C MET A 1 26.56 -20.24 -20.81
N LYS A 2 27.83 -20.66 -20.87
CA LYS A 2 28.40 -21.28 -22.10
C LYS A 2 27.99 -22.75 -22.33
N HIS A 3 27.32 -23.39 -21.36
CA HIS A 3 27.03 -24.83 -21.40
C HIS A 3 25.57 -25.19 -21.11
N LEU A 4 24.69 -24.20 -20.93
CA LEU A 4 23.26 -24.41 -20.69
C LEU A 4 22.49 -24.01 -21.94
N LYS A 5 21.62 -24.89 -22.43
CA LYS A 5 20.72 -24.61 -23.56
C LYS A 5 19.31 -24.28 -23.06
N PRO A 6 18.65 -23.24 -23.58
CA PRO A 6 17.28 -22.94 -23.22
C PRO A 6 16.33 -24.04 -23.69
N LEU A 7 15.48 -24.54 -22.78
CA LEU A 7 14.57 -25.67 -23.04
C LEU A 7 13.18 -25.23 -23.52
N ASN A 8 12.77 -24.00 -23.20
CA ASN A 8 11.45 -23.46 -23.53
C ASN A 8 11.56 -22.07 -24.18
N GLN A 9 10.44 -21.60 -24.78
CA GLN A 9 10.39 -20.30 -25.46
C GLN A 9 10.77 -19.12 -24.53
N LYS A 10 10.37 -19.15 -23.25
CA LYS A 10 10.73 -18.09 -22.28
C LYS A 10 12.24 -18.02 -22.04
N ALA A 11 12.90 -19.17 -21.94
CA ALA A 11 14.35 -19.24 -21.77
C ALA A 11 15.10 -18.78 -23.03
N GLN A 12 14.56 -19.06 -24.22
CA GLN A 12 15.12 -18.55 -25.49
C GLN A 12 15.01 -17.01 -25.57
N LEU A 13 13.87 -16.46 -25.16
CA LEU A 13 13.66 -15.00 -25.10
C LEU A 13 14.59 -14.32 -24.09
N LEU A 14 14.85 -14.94 -22.94
CA LEU A 14 15.82 -14.45 -21.95
C LEU A 14 17.26 -14.45 -22.49
N ASP A 15 17.67 -15.51 -23.19
CA ASP A 15 19.01 -15.61 -23.77
C ASP A 15 19.20 -14.58 -24.91
N GLN A 16 18.16 -14.35 -25.72
CA GLN A 16 18.13 -13.29 -26.72
C GLN A 16 18.23 -11.90 -26.08
N ALA A 17 17.43 -11.61 -25.04
CA ALA A 17 17.48 -10.34 -24.33
C ALA A 17 18.88 -10.09 -23.71
N ALA A 18 19.52 -11.14 -23.19
CA ALA A 18 20.90 -11.08 -22.68
C ALA A 18 21.93 -10.80 -23.79
N ALA A 19 21.78 -11.40 -24.97
CA ALA A 19 22.67 -11.16 -26.11
C ALA A 19 22.50 -9.75 -26.71
N GLU A 20 21.30 -9.18 -26.62
CA GLU A 20 20.96 -7.87 -27.15
C GLU A 20 21.16 -6.73 -26.14
N ASP A 21 21.69 -7.02 -24.94
CA ASP A 21 21.83 -6.06 -23.83
C ASP A 21 20.50 -5.38 -23.44
N ARG A 22 19.39 -6.12 -23.60
CA ARG A 22 18.01 -5.71 -23.26
C ARG A 22 17.49 -6.44 -22.02
N VAL A 23 18.37 -6.88 -21.14
CA VAL A 23 17.95 -7.46 -19.86
C VAL A 23 17.45 -6.34 -18.98
N GLU A 24 16.14 -6.28 -18.78
CA GLU A 24 15.58 -5.44 -17.72
C GLU A 24 15.70 -6.17 -16.39
N ASP A 25 16.20 -5.47 -15.37
CA ASP A 25 16.17 -5.96 -14.00
C ASP A 25 14.70 -6.01 -13.53
N VAL A 26 14.11 -7.20 -13.60
CA VAL A 26 12.80 -7.45 -12.98
C VAL A 26 13.01 -7.57 -11.48
N ILE A 27 12.88 -6.45 -10.77
CA ILE A 27 12.81 -6.44 -9.32
C ILE A 27 11.39 -6.86 -8.93
N ALA A 28 11.27 -7.82 -8.02
CA ALA A 28 9.98 -8.18 -7.46
C ALA A 28 9.36 -6.92 -6.82
N MET A 29 8.11 -6.60 -7.19
CA MET A 29 7.40 -5.48 -6.60
C MET A 29 7.22 -5.77 -5.10
N SER A 30 8.03 -5.13 -4.27
CA SER A 30 8.10 -5.41 -2.83
C SER A 30 6.87 -4.89 -2.07
N ALA A 31 6.13 -3.95 -2.66
CA ALA A 31 4.90 -3.39 -2.12
C ALA A 31 3.82 -3.36 -3.22
N VAL A 32 2.55 -3.55 -2.84
CA VAL A 32 1.44 -3.51 -3.80
C VAL A 32 1.15 -2.07 -4.17
N ALA A 33 1.09 -1.77 -5.48
CA ALA A 33 0.70 -0.45 -5.96
C ALA A 33 -0.69 -0.07 -5.41
N GLY A 34 -0.77 1.08 -4.75
CA GLY A 34 -1.99 1.56 -4.08
C GLY A 34 -2.00 1.35 -2.56
N CYS A 35 -1.11 0.53 -2.00
CA CYS A 35 -0.94 0.37 -0.55
C CYS A 35 0.24 1.19 -0.02
N THR A 36 0.29 1.42 1.28
CA THR A 36 1.47 2.03 1.92
C THR A 36 2.65 1.05 1.97
N ALA A 37 3.86 1.59 1.84
CA ALA A 37 5.11 0.87 2.11
C ALA A 37 5.75 1.28 3.45
N THR A 38 5.23 2.32 4.11
CA THR A 38 5.68 2.78 5.43
C THR A 38 4.97 1.97 6.51
N THR A 39 5.66 1.06 7.17
CA THR A 39 5.08 0.04 8.06
C THR A 39 5.31 0.34 9.54
N ASP A 40 4.59 1.35 10.06
CA ASP A 40 4.64 1.76 11.49
C ASP A 40 3.25 1.68 12.18
N PRO A 41 2.64 0.49 12.39
CA PRO A 41 3.02 -0.83 11.91
C PRO A 41 2.62 -1.10 10.44
N GLY A 42 1.81 -0.22 9.83
CA GLY A 42 1.30 -0.33 8.46
C GLY A 42 -0.19 0.03 8.39
N TRP A 43 -0.74 0.13 7.17
CA TRP A 43 -2.18 0.35 6.96
C TRP A 43 -2.88 -0.86 6.35
N GLU A 44 -2.44 -1.32 5.17
CA GLU A 44 -3.00 -2.52 4.54
C GLU A 44 -2.32 -3.82 4.98
N ILE A 45 -1.00 -3.77 5.18
CA ILE A 45 -0.16 -4.92 5.55
C ILE A 45 0.87 -4.43 6.57
N ASP A 46 1.16 -5.26 7.56
CA ASP A 46 2.20 -4.97 8.55
C ASP A 46 3.62 -5.24 8.03
N ALA A 47 4.64 -4.79 8.78
CA ALA A 47 6.05 -5.03 8.46
C ALA A 47 6.43 -6.52 8.30
N PHE A 48 5.61 -7.45 8.81
CA PHE A 48 5.83 -8.89 8.72
C PHE A 48 5.14 -9.53 7.51
N GLY A 49 4.50 -8.73 6.65
CA GLY A 49 3.77 -9.21 5.48
C GLY A 49 2.40 -9.81 5.80
N GLY A 50 1.88 -9.57 7.00
CA GLY A 50 0.57 -10.01 7.46
C GLY A 50 -0.34 -8.85 7.86
N VAL A 51 -1.30 -9.13 8.75
CA VAL A 51 -2.21 -8.12 9.33
C VAL A 51 -2.26 -8.18 10.85
N ALA A 52 -1.48 -9.07 11.45
CA ALA A 52 -1.59 -9.40 12.88
C ALA A 52 -0.96 -8.32 13.77
N SER A 53 0.03 -7.59 13.24
CA SER A 53 0.66 -6.48 13.95
C SER A 53 0.02 -5.13 13.64
N LEU A 54 -0.96 -5.07 12.76
CA LEU A 54 -1.83 -3.90 12.60
C LEU A 54 -2.69 -3.73 13.85
N CYS A 55 -3.24 -2.55 14.07
CA CYS A 55 -4.10 -2.32 15.22
C CYS A 55 -5.41 -3.11 15.14
N GLN A 56 -5.86 -3.58 16.31
CA GLN A 56 -6.98 -4.50 16.46
C GLN A 56 -8.03 -3.93 17.42
N PRO A 57 -9.22 -3.52 16.94
CA PRO A 57 -9.59 -3.35 15.53
C PRO A 57 -8.87 -2.13 14.90
N MET A 58 -8.92 -2.01 13.57
CA MET A 58 -8.27 -0.92 12.82
C MET A 58 -8.71 0.47 13.32
N GLU A 59 -9.97 0.62 13.73
CA GLU A 59 -10.54 1.87 14.27
C GLU A 59 -9.79 2.40 15.51
N SER A 60 -9.02 1.55 16.19
CA SER A 60 -8.20 1.95 17.35
C SER A 60 -6.96 2.77 16.95
N ASP A 61 -6.53 2.67 15.69
CA ASP A 61 -5.39 3.41 15.14
C ASP A 61 -5.79 4.50 14.15
N LEU A 62 -7.06 4.48 13.71
CA LEU A 62 -7.57 5.37 12.69
C LEU A 62 -7.22 6.84 12.93
N TYR A 63 -7.42 7.34 14.15
CA TYR A 63 -7.08 8.73 14.50
C TYR A 63 -5.61 8.91 14.86
N GLY A 64 -4.92 7.86 15.32
CA GLY A 64 -3.46 7.85 15.41
C GLY A 64 -2.78 8.01 14.04
N CYS A 65 -3.41 7.51 12.97
CA CYS A 65 -2.97 7.74 11.60
C CYS A 65 -3.44 9.08 11.03
N SER A 66 -4.71 9.42 11.25
CA SER A 66 -5.35 10.59 10.61
C SER A 66 -4.88 11.92 11.21
N ASP A 67 -4.80 12.03 12.54
CA ASP A 67 -4.41 13.26 13.23
C ASP A 67 -3.03 13.77 12.80
N PRO A 68 -1.99 12.93 12.69
CA PRO A 68 -0.66 13.37 12.29
C PRO A 68 -0.35 13.21 10.79
N CYS A 69 -1.33 12.93 9.92
CA CYS A 69 -1.12 12.65 8.50
C CYS A 69 -0.15 11.47 8.23
N TRP A 70 -0.26 10.36 8.95
CA TRP A 70 0.76 9.30 8.88
C TRP A 70 0.75 8.53 7.54
N TRP A 71 -0.45 8.18 7.04
CA TRP A 71 -0.65 7.57 5.73
C TRP A 71 -1.62 8.39 4.86
N PRO A 72 -1.24 9.60 4.42
CA PRO A 72 -2.17 10.58 3.83
C PRO A 72 -2.69 10.17 2.44
N ALA A 73 -2.05 9.20 1.79
CA ALA A 73 -2.53 8.66 0.52
C ALA A 73 -3.70 7.66 0.71
N GLN A 74 -3.82 7.07 1.89
CA GLN A 74 -4.83 6.06 2.23
C GLN A 74 -5.89 6.60 3.19
N VAL A 75 -5.46 7.36 4.20
CA VAL A 75 -6.29 7.87 5.29
C VAL A 75 -6.37 9.40 5.19
N PRO A 76 -7.57 9.98 5.14
CA PRO A 76 -7.74 11.43 5.13
C PRO A 76 -7.06 12.08 6.33
N ASP A 77 -6.23 13.09 6.09
CA ASP A 77 -5.45 13.73 7.13
C ASP A 77 -6.20 14.88 7.83
N MET A 78 -6.25 14.82 9.16
CA MET A 78 -6.91 15.85 9.98
C MET A 78 -5.96 16.97 10.44
N MET A 79 -4.64 16.85 10.26
CA MET A 79 -3.72 17.95 10.56
C MET A 79 -3.87 19.13 9.61
N SER A 80 -4.18 18.87 8.32
CA SER A 80 -4.09 19.88 7.27
C SER A 80 -5.25 19.84 6.27
N THR A 81 -5.42 18.77 5.51
CA THR A 81 -6.31 18.77 4.32
C THR A 81 -7.78 18.57 4.67
N TYR A 82 -8.07 17.70 5.64
CA TYR A 82 -9.43 17.30 6.02
C TYR A 82 -9.65 17.44 7.54
N PRO A 83 -9.49 18.63 8.14
CA PRO A 83 -9.51 18.82 9.59
C PRO A 83 -10.82 18.39 10.28
N ASP A 84 -11.94 18.41 9.56
CA ASP A 84 -13.26 18.02 10.07
C ASP A 84 -13.70 16.61 9.63
N TRP A 85 -12.77 15.75 9.19
CA TRP A 85 -13.11 14.45 8.60
C TRP A 85 -13.90 13.54 9.57
N ASN A 86 -13.56 13.55 10.87
CA ASN A 86 -14.21 12.73 11.89
C ASN A 86 -15.30 13.47 12.69
N LYS A 87 -15.77 14.64 12.23
CA LYS A 87 -16.67 15.51 13.02
C LYS A 87 -17.93 14.79 13.54
N ASP A 88 -18.46 13.85 12.76
CA ASP A 88 -19.66 13.06 13.06
C ASP A 88 -19.30 11.64 13.54
N ALA A 89 -18.02 11.37 13.85
CA ALA A 89 -17.47 10.04 14.14
C ALA A 89 -16.46 10.01 15.30
N GLN A 90 -16.51 10.96 16.24
CA GLN A 90 -15.50 11.09 17.30
C GLN A 90 -15.24 9.79 18.08
N ALA A 91 -16.26 8.94 18.27
CA ALA A 91 -16.12 7.60 18.79
C ALA A 91 -15.98 6.59 17.63
N SER A 92 -14.76 6.37 17.13
CA SER A 92 -14.52 5.48 15.98
C SER A 92 -15.04 4.05 16.20
N ALA A 93 -15.03 3.56 17.44
CA ALA A 93 -15.55 2.22 17.78
C ALA A 93 -17.07 2.06 17.53
N GLU A 94 -17.83 3.16 17.53
CA GLU A 94 -19.31 3.16 17.41
C GLU A 94 -19.76 3.80 16.09
N ASP A 95 -19.14 4.91 15.72
CA ASP A 95 -19.59 5.82 14.67
C ASP A 95 -18.74 5.74 13.38
N TRP A 96 -17.92 4.71 13.20
CA TRP A 96 -17.05 4.55 12.02
C TRP A 96 -17.79 4.67 10.66
N ARG A 97 -19.10 4.39 10.63
CA ARG A 97 -19.93 4.50 9.43
C ARG A 97 -20.10 5.94 8.93
N ASN A 98 -19.88 6.92 9.79
CA ASN A 98 -20.01 8.34 9.45
C ASN A 98 -18.74 8.89 8.76
N LEU A 99 -17.67 8.09 8.65
CA LEU A 99 -16.44 8.46 7.96
C LEU A 99 -16.61 8.34 6.44
N GLY A 100 -16.47 9.46 5.72
CA GLY A 100 -16.64 9.53 4.27
C GLY A 100 -15.35 9.33 3.46
N THR A 101 -15.48 8.92 2.21
CA THR A 101 -14.37 8.96 1.23
C THR A 101 -14.13 10.38 0.75
N VAL A 102 -12.87 10.77 0.52
CA VAL A 102 -12.50 12.15 0.17
C VAL A 102 -12.19 12.40 -1.31
N PHE A 103 -11.99 11.35 -2.10
CA PHE A 103 -11.76 11.52 -3.54
C PHE A 103 -13.03 12.08 -4.21
N PRO A 104 -12.94 13.19 -4.96
CA PRO A 104 -14.10 13.78 -5.63
C PRO A 104 -14.58 12.81 -6.71
N LYS A 105 -15.79 12.28 -6.55
CA LYS A 105 -16.39 11.40 -7.56
C LYS A 105 -16.84 12.23 -8.76
N ASP A 106 -16.69 11.67 -9.95
CA ASP A 106 -17.37 12.18 -11.14
C ASP A 106 -18.89 12.14 -10.88
N GLN A 107 -19.57 13.26 -11.19
CA GLN A 107 -21.01 13.44 -10.98
C GLN A 107 -21.85 12.73 -12.05
#